data_AF-A0A691X4L1-F1
#
_entry.id   AF-A0A691X4L1-F1
#
_cell.length_a   1.000
_cell.length_b   1.000
_cell.length_c   1.000
_cell.angle_alpha   90.00
_cell.angle_beta   90.00
_cell.angle_gamma   90.00
#
_symmetry.space_group_name_H-M   'P 1'
#
loop_
_entity.id
_entity.type
_entity.pdbx_description
1 polymer ?
#
loop_
_entity_poly.entity_id
_entity_poly.type
_entity_poly.pdbx_seq_one_letter_code
_entity_poly.pdbx_strand_id
1 'polypeptide(L)'
;MFKKLLSVVALGALLSSSAFAEDILAKVSNGAISDNSAGVKVLSLDEMKEVKGGYYFKRAPNFDYGTRIKSYAYFVYSNSYGSINSELQVDSYKTILAKYRYVNNQKDYYLQAYNPRTNSLGTIFPNYSTSWGQNAMKILNEFRSKY
;
A
#
# COMPACT_ATOMS: atom_id res chain seq x y z
N MET A 1 42.83 22.79 -10.96
CA MET A 1 42.99 21.42 -10.41
C MET A 1 42.29 21.23 -9.07
N PHE A 2 42.36 22.20 -8.14
CA PHE A 2 41.65 22.17 -6.85
C PHE A 2 40.14 21.87 -6.92
N LYS A 3 39.42 22.44 -7.90
CA LYS A 3 37.98 22.18 -8.08
C LYS A 3 37.64 20.71 -8.39
N LYS A 4 38.54 19.99 -9.08
CA LYS A 4 38.38 18.55 -9.40
C LYS A 4 38.72 17.65 -8.22
N LEU A 5 39.66 18.06 -7.36
CA LEU A 5 39.92 17.36 -6.09
C LEU A 5 38.77 17.52 -5.12
N LEU A 6 38.20 18.73 -5.00
CA LEU A 6 37.08 18.99 -4.11
C LEU A 6 35.83 18.16 -4.46
N SER A 7 35.56 17.93 -5.75
CA SER A 7 34.44 17.10 -6.19
C SER A 7 34.64 15.61 -5.87
N VAL A 8 35.87 15.09 -5.97
CA VAL A 8 36.17 13.69 -5.64
C VAL A 8 36.13 13.47 -4.13
N VAL A 9 36.63 14.42 -3.34
CA VAL A 9 36.56 14.36 -1.87
C VAL A 9 35.12 14.52 -1.38
N ALA A 10 34.33 15.39 -2.00
CA ALA A 10 32.91 15.54 -1.68
C ALA A 10 32.11 14.27 -2.02
N LEU A 11 32.38 13.62 -3.17
CA LEU A 11 31.79 12.31 -3.50
C LEU A 11 32.23 11.22 -2.51
N GLY A 12 33.50 11.18 -2.14
CA GLY A 12 34.00 10.24 -1.13
C GLY A 12 33.35 10.44 0.24
N ALA A 13 33.15 11.69 0.66
CA ALA A 13 32.47 12.04 1.90
C ALA A 13 30.97 11.67 1.86
N LEU A 14 30.29 11.91 0.73
CA LEU A 14 28.89 11.52 0.53
C LEU A 14 28.72 9.98 0.56
N LEU A 15 29.62 9.24 -0.09
CA LEU A 15 29.60 7.76 -0.09
C LEU A 15 30.00 7.16 1.28
N SER A 16 30.71 7.91 2.12
CA SER A 16 31.03 7.49 3.50
C SER A 16 29.88 7.69 4.48
N SER A 17 28.83 8.41 4.09
CA SER A 17 27.60 8.48 4.87
C SER A 17 26.73 7.25 4.57
N SER A 18 26.76 6.28 5.49
CA SER A 18 26.12 4.95 5.35
C SER A 18 24.65 5.01 4.93
N ALA A 19 23.90 6.02 5.39
CA ALA A 19 22.49 6.19 5.08
C ALA A 19 22.20 6.61 3.63
N PHE A 20 23.12 7.29 2.96
CA PHE A 20 22.96 7.71 1.55
C PHE A 20 23.65 6.75 0.58
N ALA A 21 24.68 6.05 1.05
CA ALA A 21 25.37 5.03 0.27
C ALA A 21 24.43 3.88 -0.11
N GLU A 22 23.57 3.42 0.81
CA GLU A 22 22.64 2.31 0.52
C GLU A 22 21.61 2.66 -0.56
N ASP A 23 20.95 3.82 -0.53
CA ASP A 23 19.97 4.20 -1.55
C ASP A 23 20.63 4.44 -2.92
N ILE A 24 21.84 5.03 -2.95
CA ILE A 24 22.59 5.23 -4.19
C ILE A 24 23.09 3.90 -4.76
N LEU A 25 23.63 3.01 -3.92
CA LEU A 25 24.10 1.69 -4.35
C LEU A 25 22.93 0.81 -4.81
N ALA A 26 21.77 0.88 -4.15
CA ALA A 26 20.54 0.22 -4.60
C ALA A 26 20.12 0.72 -5.99
N LYS A 27 20.14 2.04 -6.22
CA LYS A 27 19.82 2.61 -7.55
C LYS A 27 20.83 2.28 -8.64
N VAL A 28 22.12 2.23 -8.33
CA VAL A 28 23.17 1.88 -9.31
C VAL A 28 23.19 0.38 -9.61
N SER A 29 22.83 -0.47 -8.64
CA SER A 29 22.82 -1.93 -8.79
C SER A 29 21.48 -2.50 -9.23
N ASN A 30 20.49 -1.66 -9.57
CA ASN A 30 19.09 -2.08 -9.80
C ASN A 30 18.54 -2.96 -8.66
N GLY A 31 18.95 -2.69 -7.41
CA GLY A 31 18.50 -3.43 -6.24
C GLY A 31 19.36 -4.66 -5.89
N ALA A 32 20.26 -5.12 -6.75
CA ALA A 32 20.99 -6.37 -6.53
C ALA A 32 21.82 -6.40 -5.22
N ILE A 33 22.33 -5.24 -4.79
CA ILE A 33 23.06 -5.11 -3.52
C ILE A 33 22.08 -5.00 -2.34
N SER A 34 20.95 -4.30 -2.49
CA SER A 34 19.94 -4.16 -1.43
C SER A 34 19.11 -5.41 -1.19
N ASP A 35 18.96 -6.26 -2.21
CA ASP A 35 18.22 -7.53 -2.14
C ASP A 35 18.83 -8.50 -1.11
N ASN A 36 20.12 -8.34 -0.80
CA ASN A 36 20.86 -9.12 0.19
C ASN A 36 21.15 -8.36 1.49
N SER A 37 20.50 -7.20 1.70
CA SER A 37 20.66 -6.43 2.93
C SER A 37 20.09 -7.18 4.14
N ALA A 38 20.64 -6.90 5.32
CA ALA A 38 20.18 -7.51 6.56
C ALA A 38 18.69 -7.20 6.79
N GLY A 39 17.87 -8.25 6.83
CA GLY A 39 16.41 -8.14 6.98
C GLY A 39 15.60 -8.21 5.68
N VAL A 40 16.25 -8.25 4.51
CA VAL A 40 15.60 -8.52 3.23
C VAL A 40 15.78 -9.99 2.89
N LYS A 41 14.68 -10.69 2.61
CA LYS A 41 14.68 -12.08 2.16
C LYS A 41 14.31 -12.11 0.69
N VAL A 42 15.25 -12.52 -0.17
CA VAL A 42 14.94 -12.92 -1.55
C VAL A 42 14.17 -14.23 -1.49
N LEU A 43 12.96 -14.23 -2.04
CA LEU A 43 12.12 -15.43 -2.11
C LEU A 43 12.59 -16.32 -3.26
N SER A 44 12.70 -17.63 -3.00
CA SER A 44 12.84 -18.63 -4.05
C SER A 44 11.56 -18.73 -4.90
N LEU A 45 11.63 -19.35 -6.08
CA LEU A 45 10.48 -19.51 -6.97
C LEU A 45 9.30 -20.22 -6.30
N ASP A 46 9.56 -21.15 -5.38
CA ASP A 46 8.51 -21.85 -4.64
C ASP A 46 7.94 -20.98 -3.53
N GLU A 47 8.76 -20.22 -2.81
CA GLU A 47 8.30 -19.25 -1.82
C GLU A 47 7.49 -18.11 -2.46
N MET A 48 7.83 -17.69 -3.68
CA MET A 48 7.03 -16.74 -4.46
C MET A 48 5.63 -17.26 -4.78
N LYS A 49 5.49 -18.56 -5.08
CA LYS A 49 4.17 -19.21 -5.29
C LYS A 49 3.37 -19.31 -3.99
N GLU A 50 4.05 -19.36 -2.86
CA GLU A 50 3.47 -19.39 -1.52
C GLU A 50 3.13 -18.02 -0.95
N VAL A 51 3.46 -16.92 -1.64
CA VAL A 51 2.96 -15.58 -1.28
C VAL A 51 1.45 -15.54 -1.55
N LYS A 52 0.67 -16.06 -0.60
CA LYS A 52 -0.81 -16.04 -0.56
C LYS A 52 -1.37 -14.66 -0.20
N GLY A 53 -0.58 -13.61 -0.38
CA GLY A 53 -0.89 -12.25 0.06
C GLY A 53 -1.53 -11.42 -1.04
N GLY A 54 -2.29 -10.42 -0.60
CA GLY A 54 -2.75 -9.31 -1.43
C GLY A 54 -4.26 -9.29 -1.69
N TYR A 55 -4.71 -8.12 -2.12
CA TYR A 55 -6.13 -7.82 -2.29
C TYR A 55 -6.47 -7.49 -3.75
N TYR A 56 -7.59 -8.06 -4.19
CA TYR A 56 -8.17 -7.77 -5.48
C TYR A 56 -9.19 -6.63 -5.36
N PHE A 57 -9.04 -5.62 -6.20
CA PHE A 57 -9.89 -4.43 -6.21
C PHE A 57 -10.72 -4.40 -7.50
N LYS A 58 -12.04 -4.52 -7.38
CA LYS A 58 -12.96 -4.44 -8.53
C LYS A 58 -13.70 -3.11 -8.51
N ARG A 59 -13.64 -2.36 -9.61
CA ARG A 59 -14.32 -1.06 -9.72
C ARG A 59 -15.82 -1.16 -9.38
N ALA A 60 -16.29 -0.25 -8.53
CA ALA A 60 -17.66 -0.23 -8.01
C ALA A 60 -18.31 1.15 -8.22
N PRO A 61 -18.66 1.52 -9.47
CA PRO A 61 -19.09 2.88 -9.83
C PRO A 61 -20.41 3.30 -9.14
N ASN A 62 -21.24 2.33 -8.75
CA ASN A 62 -22.47 2.57 -8.00
C ASN A 62 -22.24 3.10 -6.57
N PHE A 63 -21.01 3.05 -6.05
CA PHE A 63 -20.62 3.60 -4.75
C PHE A 63 -19.78 4.88 -4.84
N ASP A 64 -19.67 5.45 -6.03
CA ASP A 64 -19.01 6.74 -6.22
C ASP A 64 -19.82 7.89 -5.62
N TYR A 65 -19.15 9.03 -5.48
CA TYR A 65 -19.80 10.27 -5.14
C TYR A 65 -19.30 11.38 -6.06
N GLY A 66 -20.21 12.10 -6.73
CA GLY A 66 -19.85 13.01 -7.83
C GLY A 66 -20.13 14.49 -7.61
N THR A 67 -20.90 14.88 -6.59
CA THR A 67 -21.55 16.21 -6.56
C THR A 67 -20.74 17.32 -5.88
N ARG A 68 -19.83 17.01 -4.95
CA ARG A 68 -18.98 18.02 -4.27
C ARG A 68 -17.52 17.58 -4.19
N ILE A 69 -17.30 16.35 -3.71
CA ILE A 69 -15.98 15.74 -3.61
C ILE A 69 -16.02 14.46 -4.43
N LYS A 70 -15.37 14.45 -5.59
CA LYS A 70 -15.33 13.27 -6.45
C LYS A 70 -14.64 12.13 -5.71
N SER A 71 -15.35 11.03 -5.52
CA SER A 71 -14.82 9.81 -4.92
C SER A 71 -15.10 8.59 -5.80
N TYR A 72 -14.17 7.66 -5.80
CA TYR A 72 -14.18 6.46 -6.60
C TYR A 72 -14.10 5.25 -5.68
N ALA A 73 -14.99 4.28 -5.88
CA ALA A 73 -15.08 3.09 -5.05
C ALA A 73 -14.68 1.80 -5.77
N TYR A 74 -14.16 0.86 -4.99
CA TYR A 74 -13.77 -0.48 -5.42
C TYR A 74 -14.20 -1.49 -4.36
N PHE A 75 -14.78 -2.61 -4.80
CA PHE A 75 -14.97 -3.79 -3.95
C PHE A 75 -13.61 -4.38 -3.60
N VAL A 76 -13.48 -4.84 -2.36
CA VAL A 76 -12.26 -5.49 -1.87
C VAL A 76 -12.52 -6.98 -1.69
N TYR A 77 -11.65 -7.78 -2.30
CA TYR A 77 -11.63 -9.24 -2.15
C TYR A 77 -10.21 -9.70 -1.82
N SER A 78 -10.07 -10.94 -1.36
CA SER A 78 -8.77 -11.60 -1.40
C SER A 78 -8.35 -11.82 -2.87
N ASN A 79 -7.08 -12.03 -3.14
CA ASN A 79 -6.62 -12.38 -4.49
C ASN A 79 -7.30 -13.63 -5.10
N SER A 80 -7.77 -14.56 -4.27
CA SER A 80 -8.59 -15.71 -4.70
C SER A 80 -10.10 -15.40 -4.87
N TYR A 81 -10.48 -14.12 -4.97
CA TYR A 81 -11.89 -13.66 -5.05
C TYR A 81 -12.77 -14.03 -3.85
N GLY A 82 -12.17 -14.29 -2.68
CA GLY A 82 -12.85 -14.57 -1.43
C GLY A 82 -13.26 -13.31 -0.66
N SER A 83 -14.17 -13.48 0.29
CA SER A 83 -14.53 -12.44 1.26
C SER A 83 -13.39 -12.22 2.26
N ILE A 84 -13.16 -10.96 2.61
CA ILE A 84 -12.16 -10.51 3.61
C ILE A 84 -12.83 -9.98 4.89
N ASN A 85 -14.14 -10.18 5.05
CA ASN A 85 -14.92 -9.59 6.12
C ASN A 85 -14.44 -10.03 7.51
N SER A 86 -14.05 -11.30 7.66
CA SER A 86 -13.50 -11.85 8.90
C SER A 86 -12.17 -11.19 9.29
N GLU A 87 -11.31 -10.87 8.32
CA GLU A 87 -10.02 -10.20 8.54
C GLU A 87 -10.19 -8.80 9.14
N LEU A 88 -11.35 -8.18 8.89
CA LEU A 88 -11.73 -6.84 9.35
C LEU A 88 -12.74 -6.84 10.50
N GLN A 89 -13.16 -8.01 10.99
CA GLN A 89 -14.24 -8.16 11.97
C GLN A 89 -15.55 -7.46 11.55
N VAL A 90 -15.85 -7.52 10.25
CA VAL A 90 -17.09 -7.00 9.67
C VAL A 90 -18.03 -8.17 9.39
N ASP A 91 -19.34 -7.98 9.60
CA ASP A 91 -20.33 -9.01 9.28
C ASP A 91 -20.25 -9.44 7.81
N SER A 92 -20.41 -10.74 7.54
CA SER A 92 -20.24 -11.34 6.20
C SER A 92 -21.21 -10.80 5.13
N TYR A 93 -22.38 -10.30 5.51
CA TYR A 93 -23.37 -9.75 4.58
C TYR A 93 -23.06 -8.31 4.14
N LYS A 94 -22.10 -7.65 4.80
CA LYS A 94 -21.66 -6.30 4.43
C LYS A 94 -20.64 -6.38 3.32
N THR A 95 -20.55 -5.33 2.51
CA THR A 95 -19.56 -5.23 1.44
C THR A 95 -18.43 -4.30 1.84
N ILE A 96 -17.18 -4.75 1.72
CA ILE A 96 -16.01 -3.91 1.97
C ILE A 96 -15.68 -3.12 0.71
N LEU A 97 -15.51 -1.81 0.89
CA LEU A 97 -15.20 -0.86 -0.16
C LEU A 97 -13.88 -0.15 0.17
N ALA A 98 -12.95 -0.17 -0.77
CA ALA A 98 -11.80 0.73 -0.78
C ALA A 98 -12.15 1.93 -1.67
N LYS A 99 -11.89 3.13 -1.15
CA LYS A 99 -12.26 4.38 -1.82
C LYS A 99 -11.12 5.37 -1.78
N TYR A 100 -11.04 6.20 -2.82
CA TYR A 100 -10.28 7.44 -2.75
C TYR A 100 -11.14 8.61 -3.17
N ARG A 101 -10.80 9.79 -2.68
CA ARG A 101 -11.46 11.05 -3.01
C ARG A 101 -10.43 12.15 -3.23
N TYR A 102 -10.77 13.14 -4.05
CA TYR A 102 -9.89 14.28 -4.28
C TYR A 102 -10.15 15.37 -3.23
N VAL A 103 -9.17 15.63 -2.37
CA VAL A 103 -9.17 16.72 -1.38
C VAL A 103 -7.95 17.58 -1.66
N ASN A 104 -8.14 18.88 -1.92
CA ASN A 104 -7.04 19.82 -2.24
C ASN A 104 -6.09 19.29 -3.33
N ASN A 105 -6.65 18.72 -4.39
CA ASN A 105 -5.92 18.12 -5.51
C ASN A 105 -5.04 16.90 -5.15
N GLN A 106 -5.20 16.33 -3.96
CA GLN A 106 -4.55 15.10 -3.50
C GLN A 106 -5.58 14.00 -3.28
N LYS A 107 -5.16 12.74 -3.43
CA LYS A 107 -6.01 11.59 -3.15
C LYS A 107 -5.97 11.27 -1.66
N ASP A 108 -7.13 11.32 -1.03
CA ASP A 108 -7.36 10.83 0.32
C ASP A 108 -8.02 9.44 0.23
N TYR A 109 -7.45 8.46 0.91
CA TYR A 109 -7.79 7.03 0.78
C TYR A 109 -8.42 6.52 2.07
N TYR A 110 -9.49 5.74 1.94
CA TYR A 110 -10.23 5.25 3.09
C TYR A 110 -10.98 3.94 2.78
N LEU A 111 -11.34 3.22 3.85
CA LEU A 111 -12.12 1.98 3.78
C LEU A 111 -13.51 2.19 4.38
N GLN A 112 -14.51 1.57 3.78
CA GLN A 112 -15.88 1.56 4.29
C GLN A 112 -16.49 0.16 4.22
N ALA A 113 -17.42 -0.13 5.14
CA ALA A 113 -18.33 -1.26 5.07
C ALA A 113 -19.72 -0.76 4.68
N TYR A 114 -20.21 -1.22 3.53
CA TYR A 114 -21.58 -0.99 3.11
C TYR A 114 -22.52 -2.03 3.71
N ASN A 115 -23.58 -1.55 4.37
CA ASN A 115 -24.67 -2.37 4.87
C ASN A 115 -25.84 -2.32 3.89
N PRO A 116 -26.13 -3.41 3.15
CA PRO A 116 -27.23 -3.45 2.19
C PRO A 116 -28.62 -3.43 2.84
N ARG A 117 -28.73 -3.85 4.11
CA ARG A 117 -30.02 -3.92 4.82
C ARG A 117 -30.52 -2.55 5.25
N THR A 118 -29.60 -1.63 5.53
CA THR A 118 -29.90 -0.26 6.00
C THR A 118 -29.49 0.81 5.00
N ASN A 119 -28.92 0.40 3.85
CA ASN A 119 -28.33 1.28 2.85
C ASN A 119 -27.36 2.33 3.43
N SER A 120 -26.50 1.91 4.36
CA SER A 120 -25.59 2.81 5.07
C SER A 120 -24.12 2.42 4.90
N LEU A 121 -23.23 3.39 5.08
CA LEU A 121 -21.77 3.22 5.02
C LEU A 121 -21.17 3.48 6.40
N GLY A 122 -20.44 2.49 6.93
CA GLY A 122 -19.60 2.65 8.12
C GLY A 122 -18.13 2.79 7.73
N THR A 123 -17.42 3.73 8.33
CA THR A 123 -15.96 3.86 8.11
C THR A 123 -15.22 2.77 8.88
N ILE A 124 -14.24 2.15 8.21
CA ILE A 124 -13.30 1.23 8.85
C ILE A 124 -12.04 2.03 9.12
N PHE A 125 -11.65 2.18 10.39
CA PHE A 125 -10.47 2.94 10.79
C PHE A 125 -9.28 2.02 10.96
N PRO A 126 -8.29 2.06 10.04
CA PRO A 126 -7.06 1.32 10.22
C PRO A 126 -6.31 1.76 11.48
N ASN A 127 -5.64 0.82 12.14
CA ASN A 127 -4.86 1.10 13.34
C ASN A 127 -3.76 0.06 13.54
N TYR A 128 -2.74 0.39 14.34
CA TYR A 128 -1.62 -0.52 14.62
C TYR A 128 -1.87 -1.44 15.82
N SER A 129 -2.90 -1.17 16.62
CA SER A 129 -3.12 -1.82 17.93
C SER A 129 -3.87 -3.15 17.85
N THR A 130 -4.63 -3.39 16.77
CA THR A 130 -5.48 -4.58 16.61
C THR A 130 -5.15 -5.32 15.32
N SER A 131 -5.28 -6.65 15.31
CA SER A 131 -5.02 -7.46 14.11
C SER A 131 -5.90 -7.05 12.93
N TRP A 132 -7.18 -6.76 13.17
CA TRP A 132 -8.10 -6.29 12.13
C TRP A 132 -7.74 -4.88 11.62
N GLY A 133 -7.27 -4.00 12.52
CA GLY A 133 -6.79 -2.67 12.16
C GLY A 133 -5.52 -2.73 11.29
N GLN A 134 -4.62 -3.66 11.59
CA GLN A 134 -3.42 -3.90 10.80
C GLN A 134 -3.77 -4.48 9.42
N ASN A 135 -4.77 -5.37 9.34
CA ASN A 135 -5.29 -5.86 8.05
C ASN A 135 -5.92 -4.73 7.23
N ALA A 136 -6.71 -3.85 7.86
CA ALA A 136 -7.24 -2.64 7.22
C ALA A 136 -6.10 -1.74 6.68
N MET A 137 -5.00 -1.58 7.42
CA MET A 137 -3.81 -0.86 6.96
C MET A 137 -3.19 -1.52 5.72
N LYS A 138 -3.04 -2.85 5.72
CA LYS A 138 -2.49 -3.60 4.58
C LYS A 138 -3.34 -3.39 3.32
N ILE A 139 -4.66 -3.53 3.43
CA ILE A 139 -5.60 -3.29 2.32
C ILE A 139 -5.44 -1.88 1.79
N LEU A 140 -5.44 -0.88 2.69
CA LEU A 140 -5.41 0.52 2.30
C LEU A 140 -4.09 0.92 1.63
N ASN A 141 -2.97 0.40 2.14
CA ASN A 141 -1.64 0.62 1.55
C ASN A 141 -1.53 -0.02 0.16
N GLU A 142 -2.02 -1.25 0.01
CA GLU A 142 -2.03 -1.91 -1.30
C GLU A 142 -2.94 -1.17 -2.28
N PHE A 143 -4.12 -0.74 -1.84
CA PHE A 143 -5.02 0.06 -2.66
C PHE A 143 -4.37 1.36 -3.13
N ARG A 144 -3.71 2.10 -2.22
CA ARG A 144 -2.97 3.34 -2.54
C ARG A 144 -1.82 3.11 -3.53
N SER A 145 -1.17 1.95 -3.49
CA SER A 145 -0.10 1.63 -4.44
C SER A 145 -0.61 1.41 -5.86
N LYS A 146 -1.88 1.01 -6.02
CA LYS A 146 -2.49 0.67 -7.31
C LYS A 146 -3.29 1.81 -7.94
N TYR A 147 -3.83 2.72 -7.12
CA TYR A 147 -4.74 3.79 -7.55
C TYR A 147 -4.38 5.11 -6.91
#